data_AF-A0A1V4PTA7-F1
#
_entry.id   AF-A0A1V4PTA7-F1
#
_cell.length_a   1.000
_cell.length_b   1.000
_cell.length_c   1.000
_cell.angle_alpha   90.00
_cell.angle_beta   90.00
_cell.angle_gamma   90.00
#
_symmetry.space_group_name_H-M   'P 1'
#
loop_
_entity.id
_entity.type
_entity.pdbx_description
1 polymer ?
#
loop_
_entity_poly.entity_id
_entity_poly.type
_entity_poly.pdbx_seq_one_letter_code
_entity_poly.pdbx_strand_id
1 'polypeptide(L)'
;MTAVARKGLRGLTFRAVAEEAGVNNTLIAHHFGSRDKLLEAALEWSVDRAIAGADLSEYASGAPAFRTALIENVFSEPDSAAFQYEMILEARRRPELQPVVRELYRKYVDRIAAGRLRDGEPASDALNLALFAALDGLMLQFICGSITVDQVTDAVDALASVVNGGAVVADD
;
A
#
# COMPACT_ATOMS: atom_id res chain seq x y z
N MET A 1 -15.73 -5.75 2.12
CA MET A 1 -14.85 -6.17 1.00
C MET A 1 -13.93 -7.32 1.37
N THR A 2 -13.81 -7.70 2.64
CA THR A 2 -12.91 -8.76 3.12
C THR A 2 -13.16 -10.12 2.43
N ALA A 3 -14.42 -10.45 2.10
CA ALA A 3 -14.73 -11.70 1.39
C ALA A 3 -14.32 -11.68 -0.09
N VAL A 4 -14.30 -10.48 -0.71
CA VAL A 4 -13.87 -10.29 -2.11
C VAL A 4 -12.34 -10.31 -2.18
N ALA A 5 -11.66 -9.65 -1.24
CA ALA A 5 -10.21 -9.66 -1.12
C ALA A 5 -9.66 -11.09 -0.99
N ARG A 6 -10.30 -11.95 -0.17
CA ARG A 6 -9.94 -13.39 -0.04
C ARG A 6 -10.03 -14.20 -1.32
N LYS A 7 -10.88 -13.79 -2.27
CA LYS A 7 -11.06 -14.47 -3.56
C LYS A 7 -10.19 -13.87 -4.66
N GLY A 8 -9.39 -12.85 -4.33
CA GLY A 8 -8.57 -12.10 -5.26
C GLY A 8 -9.38 -11.45 -6.39
N LEU A 9 -8.69 -11.07 -7.46
CA LEU A 9 -9.23 -10.40 -8.64
C LEU A 9 -10.31 -11.23 -9.36
N ARG A 10 -10.25 -12.56 -9.24
CA ARG A 10 -11.28 -13.48 -9.76
C ARG A 10 -12.59 -13.39 -8.99
N GLY A 11 -12.53 -13.05 -7.70
CA GLY A 11 -13.69 -12.85 -6.84
C GLY A 11 -14.42 -11.54 -7.06
N LEU A 12 -13.76 -10.54 -7.66
CA LEU A 12 -14.34 -9.21 -7.88
C LEU A 12 -15.33 -9.23 -9.06
N THR A 13 -16.59 -9.53 -8.74
CA THR A 13 -17.72 -9.55 -9.67
C THR A 13 -18.88 -8.74 -9.11
N PHE A 14 -19.76 -8.21 -9.97
CA PHE A 14 -20.95 -7.48 -9.52
C PHE A 14 -21.80 -8.28 -8.53
N ARG A 15 -21.93 -9.60 -8.77
CA ARG A 15 -22.66 -10.49 -7.87
C ARG A 15 -21.98 -10.57 -6.50
N ALA A 16 -20.67 -10.81 -6.45
CA ALA A 16 -19.94 -10.92 -5.19
C ALA A 16 -19.94 -9.60 -4.41
N VAL A 17 -19.85 -8.47 -5.11
CA VAL A 17 -19.92 -7.13 -4.49
C VAL A 17 -21.34 -6.83 -3.99
N ALA A 18 -22.38 -7.19 -4.74
CA ALA A 18 -23.77 -7.05 -4.32
C ALA A 18 -24.08 -7.90 -3.07
N GLU A 19 -23.63 -9.15 -3.07
CA GLU A 19 -23.77 -10.08 -1.92
C GLU A 19 -23.05 -9.52 -0.68
N GLU A 20 -21.82 -9.02 -0.81
CA GLU A 20 -21.06 -8.42 0.29
C GLU A 20 -21.69 -7.11 0.79
N ALA A 21 -22.21 -6.27 -0.11
CA ALA A 21 -22.81 -4.98 0.24
C ALA A 21 -24.27 -5.09 0.70
N GLY A 22 -24.87 -6.28 0.67
CA GLY A 22 -26.27 -6.49 1.06
C GLY A 22 -27.28 -5.81 0.13
N VAL A 23 -26.90 -5.56 -1.12
CA VAL A 23 -27.75 -4.87 -2.13
C VAL A 23 -28.05 -5.79 -3.32
N ASN A 24 -29.01 -5.40 -4.14
CA ASN A 24 -29.31 -6.16 -5.36
C ASN A 24 -28.28 -5.88 -6.48
N ASN A 25 -28.17 -6.84 -7.41
CA ASN A 25 -27.21 -6.76 -8.52
C ASN A 25 -27.52 -5.61 -9.48
N THR A 26 -28.80 -5.24 -9.64
CA THR A 26 -29.23 -4.11 -10.48
C THR A 26 -28.70 -2.77 -9.97
N LEU A 27 -28.63 -2.56 -8.65
CA LEU A 27 -28.11 -1.34 -8.04
C LEU A 27 -26.60 -1.20 -8.26
N ILE A 28 -25.86 -2.31 -8.12
CA ILE A 28 -24.42 -2.38 -8.41
C ILE A 28 -24.17 -2.14 -9.90
N ALA A 29 -24.93 -2.79 -10.78
CA ALA A 29 -24.84 -2.58 -12.23
C ALA A 29 -25.17 -1.13 -12.63
N HIS A 30 -26.16 -0.51 -11.98
CA HIS A 30 -26.48 0.90 -12.19
C HIS A 30 -25.36 1.84 -11.70
N HIS A 31 -24.76 1.54 -10.54
CA HIS A 31 -23.72 2.39 -9.93
C HIS A 31 -22.40 2.33 -10.70
N PHE A 32 -21.93 1.13 -11.06
CA PHE A 32 -20.64 0.96 -11.71
C PHE A 32 -20.73 0.85 -13.24
N GLY A 33 -21.84 0.37 -13.80
CA GLY A 33 -22.08 0.28 -15.25
C GLY A 33 -21.29 -0.83 -15.97
N SER A 34 -19.98 -0.96 -15.71
CA SER A 34 -19.12 -1.98 -16.32
C SER A 34 -18.20 -2.63 -15.30
N ARG A 35 -17.69 -3.83 -15.63
CA ARG A 35 -16.72 -4.53 -14.80
C ARG A 35 -15.42 -3.73 -14.64
N ASP A 36 -15.04 -2.96 -15.65
CA ASP A 36 -13.81 -2.16 -15.60
C ASP A 36 -13.95 -0.99 -14.63
N LYS A 37 -15.11 -0.33 -14.59
CA LYS A 37 -15.42 0.70 -13.58
C LYS A 37 -15.51 0.14 -12.16
N LEU A 38 -15.97 -1.10 -12.01
CA LEU A 38 -15.93 -1.78 -10.72
C LEU A 38 -14.49 -2.04 -10.26
N LEU A 39 -13.63 -2.47 -11.18
CA LEU A 39 -12.21 -2.71 -10.93
C LEU A 39 -11.49 -1.41 -10.54
N GLU A 40 -11.75 -0.33 -11.25
CA GLU A 40 -11.23 1.00 -10.96
C GLU A 40 -11.64 1.45 -9.54
N ALA A 41 -12.93 1.43 -9.23
CA ALA A 41 -13.42 1.82 -7.90
C ALA A 41 -12.93 0.91 -6.77
N ALA A 42 -12.76 -0.40 -7.02
CA ALA A 42 -12.19 -1.32 -6.04
C ALA A 42 -10.71 -1.04 -5.79
N LEU A 43 -9.96 -0.67 -6.84
CA LEU A 43 -8.57 -0.23 -6.70
C LEU A 43 -8.50 1.08 -5.92
N GLU A 44 -9.29 2.09 -6.26
CA GLU A 44 -9.34 3.36 -5.52
C GLU A 44 -9.65 3.15 -4.03
N TRP A 45 -10.65 2.33 -3.72
CA TRP A 45 -10.98 1.99 -2.34
C TRP A 45 -9.82 1.28 -1.62
N SER A 46 -9.16 0.34 -2.29
CA SER A 46 -8.00 -0.38 -1.74
C SER A 46 -6.82 0.56 -1.50
N VAL A 47 -6.60 1.53 -2.39
CA VAL A 47 -5.59 2.58 -2.26
C VAL A 47 -5.84 3.42 -1.02
N ASP A 48 -7.07 3.94 -0.84
CA ASP A 48 -7.39 4.79 0.30
C ASP A 48 -7.26 4.04 1.63
N ARG A 49 -7.63 2.75 1.65
CA ARG A 49 -7.45 1.90 2.83
C ARG A 49 -5.99 1.63 3.15
N ALA A 50 -5.16 1.36 2.14
CA ALA A 50 -3.76 1.06 2.36
C ALA A 50 -2.97 2.29 2.84
N ILE A 51 -3.27 3.48 2.31
CA ILE A 51 -2.71 4.74 2.81
C ILE A 51 -3.14 5.03 4.26
N ALA A 52 -4.35 4.62 4.64
CA ALA A 52 -4.84 4.78 6.01
C ALA A 52 -4.29 3.74 7.00
N GLY A 53 -3.71 2.63 6.51
CA GLY A 53 -3.28 1.51 7.36
C GLY A 53 -2.02 1.79 8.18
N ALA A 54 -1.11 2.62 7.68
CA ALA A 54 0.05 3.06 8.44
C ALA A 54 0.47 4.46 8.01
N ASP A 55 0.87 5.30 8.96
CA ASP A 55 1.38 6.64 8.63
C ASP A 55 2.79 6.55 8.06
N LEU A 56 2.88 6.41 6.73
CA LEU A 56 4.15 6.36 6.00
C LEU A 56 5.03 7.60 6.20
N SER A 57 4.48 8.69 6.73
CA SER A 57 5.28 9.87 7.04
C SER A 57 6.15 9.68 8.30
N GLU A 58 5.98 8.58 9.03
CA GLU A 58 6.87 8.17 10.14
C GLU A 58 7.81 7.02 9.76
N TYR A 59 7.76 6.56 8.51
CA TYR A 59 8.55 5.41 8.07
C TYR A 59 10.05 5.67 8.09
N ALA A 60 10.49 6.81 7.54
CA ALA A 60 11.91 7.13 7.40
C ALA A 60 12.61 7.29 8.76
N SER A 61 11.90 7.86 9.74
CA SER A 61 12.39 7.99 11.11
C SER A 61 12.36 6.66 11.89
N GLY A 62 11.68 5.63 11.36
CA GLY A 62 11.52 4.35 12.04
C GLY A 62 10.78 4.49 13.36
N ALA A 63 9.74 5.34 13.41
CA ALA A 63 9.04 5.61 14.65
C ALA A 63 8.40 4.32 15.23
N PRO A 64 8.40 4.13 16.56
CA PRO A 64 7.69 3.03 17.19
C PRO A 64 6.20 2.96 16.81
N ALA A 65 5.55 4.12 16.67
CA ALA A 65 4.14 4.19 16.28
C ALA A 65 3.90 3.65 14.87
N PHE A 66 4.79 3.94 13.92
CA PHE A 66 4.75 3.35 12.57
C PHE A 66 4.77 1.82 12.61
N ARG A 67 5.68 1.22 13.40
CA ARG A 67 5.77 -0.25 13.55
C ARG A 67 4.48 -0.84 14.11
N THR A 68 3.96 -0.24 15.19
CA THR A 68 2.71 -0.68 15.80
C THR A 68 1.56 -0.62 14.80
N ALA A 69 1.43 0.47 14.03
CA ALA A 69 0.40 0.59 13.00
C ALA A 69 0.55 -0.45 11.88
N LEU A 70 1.77 -0.74 11.44
CA LEU A 70 2.05 -1.82 10.48
C LEU A 70 1.53 -3.17 10.98
N ILE A 71 1.82 -3.49 12.24
CA ILE A 71 1.38 -4.75 12.86
C ILE A 71 -0.15 -4.78 13.01
N GLU A 72 -0.74 -3.73 13.56
CA GLU A 72 -2.15 -3.70 13.91
C GLU A 72 -3.07 -3.62 12.68
N ASN A 73 -2.67 -2.91 11.62
CA ASN A 73 -3.55 -2.61 10.50
C ASN A 73 -3.17 -3.37 9.22
N VAL A 74 -1.88 -3.54 8.95
CA VAL A 74 -1.42 -4.11 7.68
C VAL A 74 -1.26 -5.62 7.81
N PHE A 75 -0.65 -6.10 8.88
CA PHE A 75 -0.48 -7.55 9.10
C PHE A 75 -1.76 -8.25 9.58
N SER A 76 -2.72 -7.51 10.14
CA SER A 76 -4.04 -8.05 10.51
C SER A 76 -4.96 -8.31 9.31
N GLU A 77 -4.71 -7.69 8.15
CA GLU A 77 -5.52 -7.83 6.93
C GLU A 77 -4.69 -8.20 5.68
N PRO A 78 -3.95 -9.33 5.69
CA PRO A 78 -3.04 -9.69 4.60
C PRO A 78 -3.76 -9.91 3.26
N ASP A 79 -5.02 -10.34 3.29
CA ASP A 79 -5.83 -10.54 2.08
C ASP A 79 -6.11 -9.20 1.35
N SER A 80 -6.27 -8.10 2.09
CA SER A 80 -6.49 -6.76 1.51
C SER A 80 -5.24 -6.27 0.80
N ALA A 81 -4.06 -6.48 1.42
CA ALA A 81 -2.78 -6.13 0.82
C ALA A 81 -2.48 -7.02 -0.40
N ALA A 82 -2.72 -8.33 -0.32
CA ALA A 82 -2.59 -9.24 -1.45
C ALA A 82 -3.45 -8.83 -2.64
N PHE A 83 -4.71 -8.46 -2.40
CA PHE A 83 -5.60 -7.95 -3.43
C PHE A 83 -5.06 -6.69 -4.13
N GLN A 84 -4.45 -5.76 -3.36
CA GLN A 84 -3.81 -4.58 -3.93
C GLN A 84 -2.66 -4.96 -4.89
N TYR A 85 -1.79 -5.88 -4.50
CA TYR A 85 -0.71 -6.38 -5.37
C TYR A 85 -1.24 -7.08 -6.63
N GLU A 86 -2.32 -7.86 -6.53
CA GLU A 86 -2.97 -8.45 -7.70
C GLU A 86 -3.45 -7.36 -8.68
N MET A 87 -4.08 -6.30 -8.18
CA MET A 87 -4.55 -5.18 -9.00
C MET A 87 -3.40 -4.39 -9.63
N ILE A 88 -2.33 -4.13 -8.88
CA ILE A 88 -1.11 -3.47 -9.40
C ILE A 88 -0.52 -4.28 -10.55
N LEU A 89 -0.38 -5.60 -10.38
CA LEU A 89 0.15 -6.48 -11.42
C LEU A 89 -0.79 -6.59 -12.63
N GLU A 90 -2.10 -6.53 -12.42
CA GLU A 90 -3.10 -6.56 -13.49
C GLU A 90 -3.05 -5.32 -14.38
N ALA A 91 -2.60 -4.16 -13.88
CA ALA A 91 -2.42 -2.95 -14.68
C ALA A 91 -1.40 -3.12 -15.84
N ARG A 92 -0.56 -4.16 -15.81
CA ARG A 92 0.29 -4.53 -16.95
C ARG A 92 -0.50 -5.07 -18.15
N ARG A 93 -1.65 -5.71 -17.89
CA ARG A 93 -2.57 -6.25 -18.90
C ARG A 93 -3.72 -5.30 -19.22
N ARG A 94 -3.98 -4.33 -18.34
CA ARG A 94 -5.06 -3.34 -18.44
C ARG A 94 -4.48 -1.92 -18.35
N PRO A 95 -4.06 -1.32 -19.48
CA PRO A 95 -3.45 0.00 -19.50
C PRO A 95 -4.29 1.09 -18.83
N GLU A 96 -5.61 0.92 -18.81
CA GLU A 96 -6.58 1.85 -18.21
C GLU A 96 -6.40 1.96 -16.68
N LEU A 97 -5.81 0.95 -16.03
CA LEU A 97 -5.52 0.96 -14.59
C LEU A 97 -4.17 1.62 -14.25
N GLN A 98 -3.30 1.85 -15.24
CA GLN A 98 -1.97 2.42 -15.00
C GLN A 98 -2.00 3.83 -14.37
N PRO A 99 -2.92 4.74 -14.74
CA PRO A 99 -3.02 6.04 -14.07
C PRO A 99 -3.31 5.90 -12.57
N VAL A 100 -4.20 5.00 -12.19
CA VAL A 100 -4.57 4.75 -10.79
C VAL A 100 -3.40 4.16 -10.00
N VAL A 101 -2.69 3.19 -10.58
CA VAL A 101 -1.48 2.62 -9.96
C VAL A 101 -0.36 3.67 -9.84
N ARG A 102 -0.16 4.51 -10.85
CA ARG A 102 0.84 5.59 -10.78
C ARG A 102 0.51 6.57 -9.66
N GLU A 103 -0.76 6.94 -9.53
CA GLU A 103 -1.23 7.83 -8.49
C GLU A 103 -1.07 7.22 -7.08
N LEU A 104 -1.32 5.92 -6.95
CA LEU A 104 -1.05 5.17 -5.71
C LEU A 104 0.41 5.30 -5.26
N TYR A 105 1.35 4.91 -6.13
CA TYR A 105 2.78 4.96 -5.81
C TYR A 105 3.24 6.41 -5.55
N ARG A 106 2.71 7.39 -6.29
CA ARG A 106 2.98 8.81 -6.04
C ARG A 106 2.54 9.22 -4.64
N LYS A 107 1.30 8.90 -4.23
CA LYS A 107 0.79 9.22 -2.89
C LYS A 107 1.64 8.61 -1.78
N TYR A 108 2.10 7.37 -1.95
CA TYR A 108 2.98 6.73 -0.97
C TYR A 108 4.32 7.44 -0.83
N VAL A 109 4.99 7.73 -1.95
CA VAL A 109 6.27 8.45 -1.96
C VAL A 109 6.11 9.86 -1.40
N ASP A 110 5.02 10.56 -1.73
CA ASP A 110 4.71 11.89 -1.19
C ASP A 110 4.56 11.88 0.34
N ARG A 111 4.02 10.81 0.93
CA ARG A 111 3.89 10.71 2.40
C ARG A 111 5.22 10.53 3.10
N ILE A 112 6.10 9.69 2.55
CA ILE A 112 7.48 9.57 3.04
C ILE A 112 8.20 10.91 2.92
N ALA A 113 8.08 11.57 1.76
CA ALA A 113 8.67 12.89 1.53
C ALA A 113 8.18 13.93 2.54
N ALA A 114 6.88 13.95 2.82
CA ALA A 114 6.28 14.86 3.80
C ALA A 114 6.81 14.60 5.23
N GLY A 115 7.03 13.34 5.59
CA GLY A 115 7.67 12.95 6.85
C GLY A 115 9.06 13.53 7.02
N ARG A 116 9.94 13.18 6.08
CA ARG A 116 11.33 13.64 6.06
C ARG A 116 11.46 15.16 6.04
N LEU A 117 10.59 15.85 5.30
CA LEU A 117 10.56 17.31 5.28
C LEU A 117 10.21 17.91 6.65
N ARG A 118 9.25 17.31 7.39
CA ARG A 118 8.92 17.75 8.75
C ARG A 118 10.07 17.53 9.72
N ASP A 119 10.85 16.48 9.51
CA ASP A 119 12.04 16.15 10.31
C ASP A 119 13.27 16.99 9.92
N GLY A 120 13.11 17.92 8.96
CA GLY A 120 14.16 18.84 8.53
C GLY A 120 15.20 18.23 7.58
N GLU A 121 14.92 17.03 7.05
CA GLU A 121 15.84 16.38 6.13
C GLU A 121 15.82 17.01 4.73
N PRO A 122 16.96 16.98 4.00
CA PRO A 122 17.01 17.43 2.61
C PRO A 122 16.02 16.68 1.72
N ALA A 123 15.32 17.44 0.87
CA ALA A 123 14.46 16.88 -0.15
C ALA A 123 15.28 16.03 -1.13
N SER A 124 14.86 14.78 -1.31
CA SER A 124 15.49 13.84 -2.23
C SER A 124 14.46 12.85 -2.76
N ASP A 125 13.96 13.12 -3.96
CA ASP A 125 12.96 12.27 -4.61
C ASP A 125 13.48 10.84 -4.83
N ALA A 126 14.77 10.72 -5.18
CA ALA A 126 15.42 9.43 -5.35
C ALA A 126 15.46 8.62 -4.05
N LEU A 127 15.76 9.25 -2.92
CA LEU A 127 15.75 8.59 -1.62
C LEU A 127 14.31 8.23 -1.21
N ASN A 128 13.35 9.13 -1.37
CA ASN A 128 11.94 8.86 -1.05
C ASN A 128 11.41 7.66 -1.84
N LEU A 129 11.75 7.58 -3.14
CA LEU A 129 11.43 6.43 -3.99
C LEU A 129 12.12 5.14 -3.50
N ALA A 130 13.41 5.21 -3.16
CA ALA A 130 14.17 4.05 -2.69
C ALA A 130 13.65 3.52 -1.34
N LEU A 131 13.30 4.41 -0.41
CA LEU A 131 12.67 4.07 0.86
C LEU A 131 11.35 3.34 0.60
N PHE A 132 10.47 3.92 -0.23
CA PHE A 132 9.21 3.26 -0.54
C PHE A 132 9.43 1.89 -1.20
N ALA A 133 10.37 1.79 -2.15
CA ALA A 133 10.68 0.53 -2.81
C ALA A 133 11.17 -0.55 -1.84
N ALA A 134 11.94 -0.18 -0.80
CA ALA A 134 12.36 -1.10 0.25
C ALA A 134 11.16 -1.61 1.05
N LEU A 135 10.26 -0.71 1.49
CA LEU A 135 9.04 -1.10 2.20
C LEU A 135 8.12 -1.97 1.35
N ASP A 136 7.87 -1.58 0.10
CA ASP A 136 7.02 -2.30 -0.86
C ASP A 136 7.56 -3.72 -1.10
N GLY A 137 8.88 -3.87 -1.22
CA GLY A 137 9.54 -5.16 -1.34
C GLY A 137 9.42 -6.04 -0.09
N LEU A 138 9.49 -5.46 1.11
CA LEU A 138 9.27 -6.19 2.38
C LEU A 138 7.81 -6.65 2.50
N MET A 139 6.86 -5.77 2.18
CA MET A 139 5.44 -6.07 2.21
C MET A 139 5.08 -7.22 1.26
N LEU A 140 5.59 -7.19 0.02
CA LEU A 140 5.41 -8.28 -0.94
C LEU A 140 5.97 -9.61 -0.41
N GLN A 141 7.19 -9.62 0.13
CA GLN A 141 7.80 -10.83 0.68
C GLN A 141 7.01 -11.39 1.87
N PHE A 142 6.51 -10.52 2.75
CA PHE A 142 5.68 -10.92 3.89
C PHE A 142 4.36 -11.56 3.42
N ILE A 143 3.65 -10.91 2.49
CA ILE A 143 2.37 -11.40 1.95
C ILE A 143 2.56 -12.74 1.24
N CYS A 144 3.68 -12.95 0.56
CA CYS A 144 4.03 -14.24 -0.05
C CYS A 144 4.50 -15.29 0.96
N GLY A 145 4.51 -15.00 2.27
CA GLY A 145 4.96 -15.92 3.32
C GLY A 145 6.46 -16.22 3.28
N SER A 146 7.26 -15.37 2.62
CA SER A 146 8.71 -15.53 2.50
C SER A 146 9.48 -15.01 3.71
N ILE A 147 8.90 -14.07 4.45
CA ILE A 147 9.46 -13.51 5.68
C ILE A 147 8.39 -13.34 6.76
N THR A 148 8.82 -13.27 8.02
CA THR A 148 7.95 -13.05 9.19
C THR A 148 7.74 -11.57 9.49
N VAL A 149 6.75 -11.27 10.34
CA VAL A 149 6.53 -9.92 10.90
C VAL A 149 7.79 -9.38 11.58
N ASP A 150 8.48 -10.22 12.35
CA ASP A 150 9.71 -9.84 13.05
C ASP A 150 10.80 -9.45 12.05
N GLN A 151 10.98 -10.22 10.97
CA GLN A 151 11.94 -9.89 9.92
C GLN A 151 11.63 -8.58 9.19
N VAL A 152 10.34 -8.26 8.96
CA VAL A 152 9.95 -6.95 8.42
C VAL A 152 10.32 -5.84 9.40
N THR A 153 10.02 -6.04 10.68
CA THR A 153 10.29 -5.06 11.73
C THR A 153 11.79 -4.77 11.86
N ASP A 154 12.62 -5.81 11.93
CA ASP A 154 14.08 -5.70 11.97
C ASP A 154 14.64 -4.98 10.74
N ALA A 155 14.09 -5.25 9.55
CA ALA A 155 14.52 -4.61 8.31
C ALA A 155 14.16 -3.11 8.27
N VAL A 156 12.97 -2.74 8.77
CA VAL A 156 12.56 -1.33 8.91
C VAL A 156 13.50 -0.60 9.88
N ASP A 157 13.84 -1.22 11.01
CA ASP A 157 14.75 -0.63 12.00
C ASP A 157 16.17 -0.46 11.45
N ALA A 158 16.68 -1.47 10.75
CA ALA A 158 17.98 -1.39 10.10
C ALA A 158 18.01 -0.25 9.06
N LEU A 159 16.97 -0.12 8.24
CA LEU A 159 16.90 0.95 7.24
C LEU A 159 16.83 2.33 7.89
N ALA A 160 15.99 2.52 8.91
CA ALA A 160 15.89 3.78 9.65
C ALA A 160 17.23 4.16 10.28
N SER A 161 17.99 3.19 10.81
CA SER A 161 19.31 3.44 11.38
C SER A 161 20.32 3.97 10.35
N VAL A 162 20.27 3.48 9.10
CA VAL A 162 21.15 3.90 8.02
C VAL A 162 20.78 5.30 7.52
N VAL A 163 19.49 5.58 7.35
CA VAL A 163 18.99 6.88 6.90
C VAL A 163 19.32 7.97 7.91
N ASN A 164 19.06 7.71 9.19
CA ASN A 164 19.32 8.67 10.27
C ASN A 164 20.81 8.74 10.65
N GLY A 165 21.55 7.65 10.52
CA GLY A 165 23.00 7.61 10.81
C GLY A 165 23.86 8.26 9.72
N GLY A 166 23.41 8.22 8.46
CA GLY A 166 24.08 8.89 7.33
C GLY A 166 23.95 10.42 7.36
N ALA A 167 22.96 10.97 8.06
CA ALA A 167 22.75 12.42 8.17
C ALA A 167 23.81 13.14 9.03
N VAL A 168 24.63 12.42 9.80
CA VAL A 168 25.62 13.01 10.72
C VAL A 168 27.00 13.25 10.06
N VAL A 169 27.24 12.74 8.84
CA VAL A 169 28.60 12.72 8.24
C VAL A 169 28.78 13.72 7.08
N ALA A 170 27.81 14.61 6.83
CA ALA A 170 27.86 15.56 5.71
C ALA A 170 28.24 17.00 6.10
N ASP A 171 29.14 17.16 7.07
CA ASP A 171 29.74 18.46 7.40
C ASP A 171 31.22 18.25 7.82
N ASP A 172 32.12 18.13 6.83
CA ASP A 172 33.57 18.38 6.97
C ASP A 172 34.21 18.66 5.58
#